data_AF-A0A843GG85-F1
#
_entry.id   AF-A0A843GG85-F1
#
_cell.length_a   1.000
_cell.length_b   1.000
_cell.length_c   1.000
_cell.angle_alpha   90.00
_cell.angle_beta   90.00
_cell.angle_gamma   90.00
#
_symmetry.space_group_name_H-M   'P 1'
#
loop_
_entity.id
_entity.type
_entity.pdbx_description
1 polymer ?
#
loop_
_entity_poly.entity_id
_entity_poly.type
_entity_poly.pdbx_seq_one_letter_code
_entity_poly.pdbx_strand_id
1 'polypeptide(L)'
;MKTKTVNALKDLYIANGGSLSDVIIINTIPDMIEAIAESDSLNIQVLAEDGEAEIFGAKVKTYQAACIPLKENILGYWTEIEGGLTPTGTLSGTGYFVALKFVNTCNADKIEVGVEPSETNMGLVELDEDMNAVFKISNFETQKIVVKVTKNGITKTTKYALNVMRM
;
A
#
# COMPACT_ATOMS: atom_id res chain seq x y z
N MET A 1 -44.47 17.81 1.87
CA MET A 1 -44.98 16.43 1.74
C MET A 1 -44.18 15.52 2.65
N LYS A 2 -44.83 14.48 3.18
CA LYS A 2 -44.50 13.72 4.40
C LYS A 2 -43.10 13.09 4.38
N THR A 3 -42.28 13.43 5.38
CA THR A 3 -41.30 12.51 5.97
C THR A 3 -42.09 11.33 6.53
N LYS A 4 -42.34 10.30 5.72
CA LYS A 4 -42.70 8.99 6.26
C LYS A 4 -41.48 8.54 7.05
N THR A 5 -41.59 8.54 8.38
CA THR A 5 -40.57 8.03 9.27
C THR A 5 -40.15 6.63 8.82
N VAL A 6 -38.86 6.29 8.97
CA VAL A 6 -38.29 5.00 8.57
C VAL A 6 -39.15 3.81 9.05
N ASN A 7 -39.80 3.95 10.21
CA ASN A 7 -40.74 2.95 10.75
C ASN A 7 -42.01 2.76 9.89
N ALA A 8 -42.61 3.84 9.37
CA ALA A 8 -43.78 3.74 8.51
C ALA A 8 -43.48 3.09 7.14
N LEU A 9 -42.22 3.14 6.69
CA LEU A 9 -41.76 2.44 5.48
C LEU A 9 -41.49 0.96 5.77
N LYS A 10 -40.95 0.62 6.95
CA LYS A 10 -40.79 -0.77 7.42
C LYS A 10 -42.15 -1.47 7.53
N ASP A 11 -43.12 -0.84 8.17
CA ASP A 11 -44.46 -1.41 8.36
C ASP A 11 -45.15 -1.66 7.01
N LEU A 12 -44.98 -0.76 6.05
CA LEU A 12 -45.52 -0.91 4.70
C LEU A 12 -44.85 -2.04 3.91
N TYR A 13 -43.53 -2.23 4.07
CA TYR A 13 -42.80 -3.30 3.40
C TYR A 13 -43.23 -4.69 3.90
N ILE A 14 -43.35 -4.84 5.23
CA ILE A 14 -43.86 -6.06 5.86
C ILE A 14 -45.30 -6.35 5.41
N ALA A 15 -46.15 -5.31 5.36
CA ALA A 15 -47.54 -5.45 4.91
C ALA A 15 -47.68 -5.90 3.45
N ASN A 16 -46.64 -5.75 2.62
CA ASN A 16 -46.60 -6.22 1.24
C ASN A 16 -45.88 -7.56 1.05
N GLY A 17 -45.63 -8.31 2.14
CA GLY A 17 -45.07 -9.67 2.07
C GLY A 17 -43.55 -9.74 2.06
N GLY A 18 -42.85 -8.61 2.24
CA GLY A 18 -41.40 -8.61 2.48
C GLY A 18 -41.08 -9.00 3.92
N SER A 19 -39.92 -9.61 4.14
CA SER A 19 -39.45 -9.94 5.49
C SER A 19 -38.56 -8.83 6.05
N LEU A 20 -38.54 -8.64 7.37
CA LEU A 20 -37.55 -7.77 8.04
C LEU A 20 -36.10 -8.17 7.73
N SER A 21 -35.86 -9.44 7.39
CA SER A 21 -34.56 -9.94 6.91
C SER A 21 -34.15 -9.39 5.54
N ASP A 22 -35.12 -8.99 4.72
CA ASP A 22 -34.91 -8.46 3.36
C ASP A 22 -34.63 -6.95 3.40
N VAL A 23 -35.01 -6.30 4.51
CA VAL A 23 -34.62 -4.92 4.80
C VAL A 23 -33.20 -4.94 5.34
N ILE A 24 -32.22 -4.94 4.43
CA ILE A 24 -30.84 -4.58 4.78
C ILE A 24 -30.91 -3.24 5.51
N ILE A 25 -30.43 -3.27 6.74
CA ILE A 25 -30.68 -2.25 7.76
C ILE A 25 -30.28 -0.87 7.19
N ILE A 26 -31.25 0.01 6.98
CA ILE A 26 -31.00 1.41 6.60
C ILE A 26 -30.05 2.10 7.62
N ASN A 27 -29.98 1.59 8.86
CA ASN A 27 -29.06 2.07 9.89
C ASN A 27 -27.60 1.58 9.73
N THR A 28 -27.31 0.54 8.92
CA THR A 28 -25.91 0.11 8.66
C THR A 28 -25.34 0.80 7.42
N ILE A 29 -26.16 1.47 6.62
CA ILE A 29 -25.70 2.25 5.46
C ILE A 29 -24.77 3.39 5.89
N PRO A 30 -25.07 4.19 6.95
CA PRO A 30 -24.13 5.18 7.47
C PRO A 30 -22.78 4.57 7.86
N ASP A 31 -22.77 3.49 8.64
CA ASP A 31 -21.54 2.82 9.08
C ASP A 31 -20.71 2.30 7.89
N MET A 32 -21.37 1.76 6.86
CA MET A 32 -20.70 1.32 5.63
C MET A 32 -20.13 2.50 4.83
N ILE A 33 -20.84 3.62 4.76
CA ILE A 33 -20.37 4.85 4.10
C ILE A 33 -19.16 5.42 4.85
N GLU A 34 -19.21 5.46 6.18
CA GLU A 34 -18.10 5.90 7.02
C GLU A 34 -16.88 5.00 6.85
N ALA A 35 -17.05 3.67 6.85
CA ALA A 35 -15.96 2.73 6.61
C ALA A 35 -15.34 2.87 5.20
N ILE A 36 -16.16 3.14 4.18
CA ILE A 36 -15.66 3.42 2.81
C ILE A 36 -14.88 4.73 2.79
N ALA A 37 -15.42 5.79 3.40
CA ALA A 37 -14.74 7.09 3.47
C ALA A 37 -13.42 7.01 4.24
N GLU A 38 -13.39 6.26 5.35
CA GLU A 38 -12.17 6.02 6.13
C GLU A 38 -11.15 5.22 5.31
N SER A 39 -11.57 4.14 4.64
CA SER A 39 -10.72 3.38 3.71
C SER A 39 -10.14 4.27 2.61
N ASP A 40 -10.96 5.10 1.95
CA ASP A 40 -10.50 6.00 0.89
C ASP A 40 -9.48 7.03 1.40
N SER A 41 -9.56 7.39 2.69
CA SER A 41 -8.63 8.29 3.37
C SER A 41 -7.29 7.65 3.77
N LEU A 42 -7.16 6.31 3.72
CA LEU A 42 -5.92 5.58 4.04
C LEU A 42 -4.89 5.69 2.91
N ASN A 43 -4.41 6.91 2.70
CA ASN A 43 -3.33 7.21 1.78
C ASN A 43 -2.08 7.55 2.59
N ILE A 44 -0.95 7.03 2.11
CA ILE A 44 0.38 7.38 2.60
C ILE A 44 1.17 7.99 1.45
N GLN A 45 2.17 8.79 1.79
CA GLN A 45 3.12 9.29 0.80
C GLN A 45 4.28 8.29 0.65
N VAL A 46 4.68 8.01 -0.59
CA VAL A 46 5.84 7.17 -0.88
C VAL A 46 6.90 8.02 -1.58
N LEU A 47 8.04 8.18 -0.91
CA LEU A 47 9.13 9.07 -1.28
C LEU A 47 10.43 8.30 -1.46
N ALA A 48 11.43 8.99 -2.02
CA ALA A 48 12.78 8.47 -2.01
C ALA A 48 13.27 8.45 -0.56
N GLU A 49 13.95 7.37 -0.18
CA GLU A 49 14.76 7.38 1.04
C GLU A 49 15.81 8.50 0.95
N ASP A 50 16.15 9.15 2.09
CA ASP A 50 17.01 10.34 2.11
C ASP A 50 18.50 10.04 1.91
N GLY A 51 18.85 8.76 1.91
CA GLY A 51 20.18 8.24 1.60
C GLY A 51 21.04 8.00 2.83
N GLU A 52 20.57 8.30 4.03
CA GLU A 52 21.36 8.22 5.27
C GLU A 52 21.16 6.90 6.02
N ALA A 53 20.08 6.17 5.77
CA ALA A 53 19.89 4.84 6.33
C ALA A 53 21.02 3.89 5.88
N GLU A 54 21.51 3.06 6.81
CA GLU A 54 22.45 2.00 6.48
C GLU A 54 21.66 0.73 6.17
N ILE A 55 21.78 0.25 4.93
CA ILE A 55 21.11 -0.96 4.48
C ILE A 55 22.16 -1.82 3.79
N PHE A 56 22.27 -3.07 4.23
CA PHE A 56 23.26 -4.02 3.72
C PHE A 56 24.72 -3.57 3.88
N GLY A 57 25.04 -2.84 4.96
CA GLY A 57 26.41 -2.43 5.29
C GLY A 57 26.92 -1.21 4.51
N ALA A 58 26.05 -0.53 3.76
CA ALA A 58 26.35 0.75 3.11
C ALA A 58 25.18 1.73 3.26
N LYS A 59 25.46 3.02 3.10
CA LYS A 59 24.43 4.06 3.11
C LYS A 59 23.58 3.97 1.85
N VAL A 60 22.26 4.11 1.97
CA VAL A 60 21.33 4.03 0.84
C VAL A 60 21.71 4.92 -0.34
N LYS A 61 22.30 6.10 -0.09
CA LYS A 61 22.78 6.97 -1.17
C LYS A 61 23.80 6.33 -2.12
N THR A 62 24.54 5.31 -1.67
CA THR A 62 25.43 4.55 -2.57
C THR A 62 24.66 3.74 -3.61
N TYR A 63 23.40 3.39 -3.30
CA TYR A 63 22.49 2.65 -4.17
C TYR A 63 21.49 3.54 -4.91
N GLN A 64 21.55 4.86 -4.74
CA GLN A 64 20.67 5.83 -5.40
C GLN A 64 21.46 6.79 -6.31
N ALA A 65 22.69 6.45 -6.69
CA ALA A 65 23.58 7.37 -7.40
C ALA A 65 23.39 7.41 -8.94
N ALA A 66 22.67 6.46 -9.54
CA ALA A 66 22.53 6.31 -11.00
C ALA A 66 21.05 6.16 -11.41
N CYS A 67 20.27 7.23 -11.34
CA CYS A 67 18.82 7.06 -11.21
C CYS A 67 17.94 7.38 -12.41
N ILE A 68 16.92 6.52 -12.56
CA ILE A 68 15.68 6.78 -13.29
C ILE A 68 14.64 7.30 -12.29
N PRO A 69 14.04 8.49 -12.50
CA PRO A 69 13.00 8.99 -11.62
C PRO A 69 11.73 8.15 -11.76
N LEU A 70 11.24 7.63 -10.65
CA LEU A 70 9.87 7.14 -10.54
C LEU A 70 8.89 8.32 -10.69
N LYS A 71 7.83 8.14 -11.49
CA LYS A 71 6.75 9.12 -11.67
C LYS A 71 5.45 8.58 -11.10
N GLU A 72 4.63 9.53 -10.65
CA GLU A 72 3.27 9.35 -10.16
C GLU A 72 3.17 8.36 -8.99
N ASN A 73 2.92 8.91 -7.79
CA ASN A 73 2.60 8.21 -6.55
C ASN A 73 3.74 7.45 -5.85
N ILE A 74 4.88 7.20 -6.52
CA ILE A 74 6.18 6.91 -5.87
C ILE A 74 7.21 7.88 -6.42
N LEU A 75 7.90 8.60 -5.54
CA LEU A 75 9.13 9.33 -5.87
C LEU A 75 10.29 8.48 -5.40
N GLY A 76 11.32 8.25 -6.22
CA GLY A 76 12.36 7.28 -5.89
C GLY A 76 13.43 7.16 -6.95
N TYR A 77 14.45 6.40 -6.58
CA TYR A 77 15.74 6.32 -7.24
C TYR A 77 16.20 4.87 -7.28
N TRP A 78 16.57 4.40 -8.48
CA TRP A 78 17.04 3.03 -8.69
C TRP A 78 18.52 3.02 -9.03
N THR A 79 19.21 1.96 -8.63
CA THR A 79 20.48 1.60 -9.23
C THR A 79 20.44 0.15 -9.66
N GLU A 80 21.00 -0.11 -10.84
CA GLU A 80 21.35 -1.47 -11.24
C GLU A 80 22.57 -1.88 -10.42
N ILE A 81 22.48 -3.04 -9.77
CA ILE A 81 23.62 -3.68 -9.11
C ILE A 81 23.85 -5.01 -9.82
N GLU A 82 25.05 -5.18 -10.37
CA GLU A 82 25.50 -6.49 -10.81
C GLU A 82 25.77 -7.37 -9.59
N GLY A 83 24.86 -8.31 -9.32
CA GLY A 83 24.90 -9.18 -8.14
C GLY A 83 23.74 -8.92 -7.17
N GLY A 84 23.20 -10.00 -6.59
CA GLY A 84 21.88 -10.02 -5.97
C GLY A 84 21.93 -10.61 -4.57
N LEU A 85 21.32 -9.95 -3.61
CA LEU A 85 21.64 -10.18 -2.21
C LEU A 85 21.14 -11.55 -1.71
N THR A 86 22.04 -12.37 -1.18
CA THR A 86 21.68 -13.46 -0.27
C THR A 86 21.34 -12.90 1.11
N PRO A 87 20.57 -13.62 1.94
CA PRO A 87 20.30 -13.25 3.33
C PRO A 87 21.56 -13.05 4.20
N THR A 88 22.72 -13.48 3.72
CA THR A 88 24.03 -13.39 4.39
C THR A 88 24.92 -12.26 3.85
N GLY A 89 24.37 -11.34 3.05
CA GLY A 89 25.12 -10.20 2.51
C GLY A 89 26.10 -10.56 1.38
N THR A 90 25.86 -11.65 0.64
CA THR A 90 26.68 -12.05 -0.50
C THR A 90 25.96 -11.77 -1.82
N LEU A 91 26.64 -11.14 -2.79
CA LEU A 91 26.11 -10.77 -4.10
C LEU A 91 26.01 -11.99 -5.05
N SER A 92 24.80 -12.33 -5.51
CA SER A 92 24.46 -13.30 -6.55
C SER A 92 23.25 -12.86 -7.43
N GLY A 93 23.52 -12.50 -8.69
CA GLY A 93 22.52 -12.20 -9.75
C GLY A 93 22.16 -10.72 -9.98
N THR A 94 22.10 -10.26 -11.23
CA THR A 94 21.75 -8.87 -11.61
C THR A 94 20.34 -8.49 -11.16
N GLY A 95 20.16 -7.29 -10.61
CA GLY A 95 18.85 -6.75 -10.25
C GLY A 95 18.91 -5.26 -9.95
N TYR A 96 17.73 -4.67 -9.80
CA TYR A 96 17.60 -3.24 -9.49
C TYR A 96 17.13 -3.07 -8.07
N PHE A 97 17.69 -2.09 -7.37
CA PHE A 97 17.34 -1.81 -5.99
C PHE A 97 16.65 -0.46 -5.89
N VAL A 98 15.56 -0.43 -5.12
CA VAL A 98 14.83 0.80 -4.80
C VAL A 98 14.70 0.94 -3.30
N ALA A 99 15.17 2.07 -2.78
CA ALA A 99 14.98 2.46 -1.39
C ALA A 99 13.89 3.53 -1.31
N LEU A 100 12.88 3.30 -0.47
CA LEU A 100 11.71 4.17 -0.31
C LEU A 100 11.50 4.54 1.15
N LYS A 101 11.07 5.78 1.36
CA LYS A 101 10.52 6.29 2.62
C LYS A 101 9.00 6.32 2.52
N PHE A 102 8.34 5.82 3.55
CA PHE A 102 6.89 5.84 3.68
C PHE A 102 6.50 6.88 4.74
N VAL A 103 5.66 7.85 4.38
CA VAL A 103 5.19 8.87 5.32
C VAL A 103 3.77 8.54 5.74
N ASN A 104 3.60 8.24 7.03
CA ASN A 104 2.30 7.93 7.62
C ASN A 104 1.45 9.20 7.78
N THR A 105 0.88 9.68 6.67
CA THR A 105 0.06 10.91 6.64
C THR A 105 -1.35 10.71 7.19
N CYS A 106 -1.81 9.47 7.35
CA CYS A 106 -3.16 9.15 7.80
C CYS A 106 -3.21 8.63 9.25
N ASN A 107 -2.09 8.61 9.98
CA ASN A 107 -1.96 8.03 11.32
C ASN A 107 -2.49 6.59 11.36
N ALA A 108 -2.01 5.76 10.43
CA ALA A 108 -2.30 4.33 10.39
C ALA A 108 -1.65 3.62 11.58
N ASP A 109 -2.32 2.56 12.06
CA ASP A 109 -1.81 1.68 13.12
C ASP A 109 -0.70 0.78 12.60
N LYS A 110 -0.78 0.40 11.32
CA LYS A 110 0.15 -0.51 10.68
C LYS A 110 0.32 -0.20 9.21
N ILE A 111 1.56 -0.29 8.72
CA ILE A 111 1.90 -0.20 7.31
C ILE A 111 2.77 -1.41 6.94
N GLU A 112 2.30 -2.21 5.99
CA GLU A 112 3.00 -3.39 5.49
C GLU A 112 3.36 -3.18 4.02
N VAL A 113 4.59 -3.52 3.62
CA VAL A 113 5.11 -3.26 2.28
C VAL A 113 5.77 -4.49 1.66
N GLY A 114 5.77 -4.57 0.33
CA GLY A 114 6.39 -5.69 -0.40
C GLY A 114 6.38 -5.52 -1.91
N VAL A 115 6.76 -6.58 -2.62
CA VAL A 115 6.79 -6.63 -4.10
C VAL A 115 5.84 -7.73 -4.58
N GLU A 116 5.08 -7.46 -5.64
CA GLU A 116 4.21 -8.45 -6.28
C GLU A 116 4.41 -8.48 -7.81
N PRO A 117 4.68 -9.64 -8.43
CA PRO A 117 4.99 -10.91 -7.76
C PRO A 117 6.35 -10.85 -7.04
N SER A 118 6.43 -11.47 -5.86
CA SER A 118 7.70 -11.63 -5.16
C SER A 118 8.46 -12.84 -5.69
N GLU A 119 9.78 -12.73 -5.84
CA GLU A 119 10.63 -13.85 -6.29
C GLU A 119 10.93 -14.84 -5.17
N THR A 120 11.03 -14.32 -3.96
CA THR A 120 11.06 -15.09 -2.73
C THR A 120 9.61 -15.17 -2.25
N ASN A 121 9.13 -16.29 -1.71
CA ASN A 121 7.77 -16.37 -1.12
C ASN A 121 7.59 -15.50 0.16
N MET A 122 8.33 -14.39 0.25
CA MET A 122 8.20 -13.36 1.27
C MET A 122 6.90 -12.59 1.00
N GLY A 123 6.04 -12.55 2.02
CA GLY A 123 4.84 -11.72 2.02
C GLY A 123 5.17 -10.24 2.25
N LEU A 124 4.15 -9.46 2.58
CA LEU A 124 4.35 -8.08 3.02
C LEU A 124 5.04 -8.07 4.38
N VAL A 125 5.93 -7.09 4.57
CA VAL A 125 6.69 -6.87 5.81
C VAL A 125 6.20 -5.59 6.45
N GLU A 126 5.91 -5.63 7.75
CA GLU A 126 5.56 -4.45 8.53
C GLU A 126 6.76 -3.51 8.64
N LEU A 127 6.54 -2.21 8.40
CA LEU A 127 7.56 -1.19 8.57
C LEU A 127 7.81 -0.91 10.05
N ASP A 128 9.07 -0.66 10.38
CA ASP A 128 9.48 -0.18 11.70
C ASP A 128 9.29 1.35 11.83
N GLU A 129 9.78 1.91 12.94
CA GLU A 129 9.68 3.35 13.24
C GLU A 129 10.37 4.24 12.20
N ASP A 130 11.40 3.72 11.53
CA ASP A 130 12.14 4.46 10.51
C ASP A 130 11.35 4.52 9.20
N MET A 131 10.32 3.69 9.00
CA MET A 131 9.43 3.74 7.83
C MET A 131 10.18 3.71 6.49
N ASN A 132 11.32 3.01 6.47
CA ASN A 132 12.19 2.86 5.33
C ASN A 132 12.13 1.41 4.84
N ALA A 133 12.14 1.19 3.52
CA ALA A 133 12.31 -0.16 2.99
C ALA A 133 13.11 -0.16 1.70
N VAL A 134 13.81 -1.29 1.48
CA VAL A 134 14.52 -1.57 0.23
C VAL A 134 13.91 -2.78 -0.44
N PHE A 135 13.67 -2.64 -1.73
CA PHE A 135 13.13 -3.70 -2.57
C PHE A 135 14.12 -4.03 -3.68
N LYS A 136 14.33 -5.33 -3.88
CA LYS A 136 14.96 -5.85 -5.09
C LYS A 136 13.87 -6.04 -6.14
N ILE A 137 14.04 -5.40 -7.29
CA ILE A 137 13.18 -5.52 -8.45
C ILE A 137 13.97 -6.18 -9.57
N SER A 138 13.42 -7.27 -10.10
CA SER A 138 14.01 -8.05 -11.19
C SER A 138 13.30 -7.80 -12.52
N ASN A 139 12.03 -7.38 -12.50
CA ASN A 139 11.30 -7.00 -13.70
C ASN A 139 10.29 -5.87 -13.44
N PHE A 140 10.58 -4.69 -13.98
CA PHE A 140 9.76 -3.49 -13.82
C PHE A 140 8.44 -3.48 -14.59
N GLU A 141 8.35 -4.30 -15.64
CA GLU A 141 7.14 -4.38 -16.46
C GLU A 141 6.06 -5.22 -15.75
N THR A 142 6.48 -6.15 -14.87
CA THR A 142 5.57 -7.10 -14.22
C THR A 142 5.45 -6.89 -12.71
N GLN A 143 6.53 -6.46 -12.04
CA GLN A 143 6.52 -6.25 -10.59
C GLN A 143 5.94 -4.89 -10.20
N LYS A 144 5.34 -4.87 -9.02
CA LYS A 144 4.69 -3.71 -8.40
C LYS A 144 5.11 -3.62 -6.94
N ILE A 145 5.25 -2.40 -6.43
CA ILE A 145 5.32 -2.20 -4.98
C ILE A 145 3.90 -2.29 -4.43
N VAL A 146 3.72 -3.09 -3.38
CA VAL A 146 2.44 -3.25 -2.68
C VAL A 146 2.58 -2.60 -1.32
N VAL A 147 1.62 -1.75 -0.98
CA VAL A 147 1.50 -1.12 0.32
C VAL A 147 0.13 -1.44 0.88
N LYS A 148 0.10 -1.99 2.08
CA LYS A 148 -1.11 -2.27 2.83
C LYS A 148 -1.11 -1.43 4.10
N VAL A 149 -2.14 -0.60 4.24
CA VAL A 149 -2.31 0.32 5.34
C VAL A 149 -3.51 -0.13 6.16
N THR A 150 -3.34 -0.26 7.47
CA THR A 150 -4.42 -0.62 8.39
C THR A 150 -4.60 0.46 9.44
N LYS A 151 -5.85 0.86 9.67
CA LYS A 151 -6.26 1.80 10.71
C LYS A 151 -7.63 1.41 11.25
N ASN A 152 -7.78 1.33 12.57
CA ASN A 152 -9.06 0.99 13.22
C ASN A 152 -9.68 -0.32 12.68
N GLY A 153 -8.85 -1.28 12.27
CA GLY A 153 -9.29 -2.55 11.66
C GLY A 153 -9.70 -2.46 10.18
N ILE A 154 -9.79 -1.26 9.61
CA ILE A 154 -10.00 -1.04 8.17
C ILE A 154 -8.66 -1.14 7.47
N THR A 155 -8.62 -1.80 6.31
CA THR A 155 -7.40 -2.04 5.54
C THR A 155 -7.58 -1.61 4.10
N LYS A 156 -6.59 -0.87 3.57
CA LYS A 156 -6.48 -0.53 2.16
C LYS A 156 -5.16 -1.05 1.60
N THR A 157 -5.23 -1.65 0.42
CA THR A 157 -4.04 -2.09 -0.32
C THR A 157 -3.91 -1.26 -1.60
N THR A 158 -2.76 -0.61 -1.75
CA THR A 158 -2.39 0.16 -2.95
C THR A 158 -1.25 -0.56 -3.66
N LYS A 159 -1.34 -0.67 -4.98
CA LYS A 159 -0.29 -1.26 -5.83
C LYS A 159 0.26 -0.20 -6.77
N TYR A 160 1.56 0.02 -6.73
CA TYR A 160 2.25 1.00 -7.53
C TYR A 160 2.98 0.31 -8.66
N ALA A 161 2.59 0.63 -9.90
CA ALA A 161 3.21 0.06 -11.08
C ALA A 161 4.60 0.63 -11.31
N LEU A 162 5.51 -0.22 -11.79
CA LEU A 162 6.89 0.14 -12.06
C LEU A 162 7.15 0.29 -13.58
N ASN A 163 6.12 0.32 -14.41
CA ASN A 163 6.26 0.37 -15.86
C ASN A 163 6.42 1.80 -16.42
N VAL A 164 6.34 2.83 -15.59
CA VAL A 164 6.48 4.25 -16.00
C VAL A 164 7.95 4.68 -16.22
N MET A 165 8.89 3.72 -16.25
CA MET A 165 10.33 3.94 -16.05
C MET A 165 11.23 3.72 -17.25
N ARG A 166 10.73 4.02 -18.44
CA ARG A 166 11.61 4.33 -19.59
C ARG A 166 11.32 5.75 -20.04
N MET A 167 12.17 6.69 -19.62
CA MET A 167 12.48 7.87 -20.43
C MET A 167 13.88 7.69 -20.99
#